data_AF-A0A2H9NWF1-F1
#
_entry.id   AF-A0A2H9NWF1-F1
#
_cell.length_a   1.000
_cell.length_b   1.000
_cell.length_c   1.000
_cell.angle_alpha   90.00
_cell.angle_beta   90.00
_cell.angle_gamma   90.00
#
_symmetry.space_group_name_H-M   'P 1'
#
loop_
_entity.id
_entity.type
_entity.pdbx_description
1 polymer ?
#
loop_
_entity_poly.entity_id
_entity_poly.type
_entity_poly.pdbx_seq_one_letter_code
_entity_poly.pdbx_strand_id
1 'polypeptide(L)'
;MAPHKDHVRAGVVGYPNTGKSSVINALRGGGPAKTSSSSGFTHGRQNIRLSKKVTIIDTPGVIPYREKNDIKHAIIGTRNPEQLEAPENAVMALMSRFPALIESHYGIPAPLDLAHADHENTLEAIALRYGRIRKGGLPDTVTMARIILADWQQGKISLKDYRFSAL
;
A
#
# COMPACT_ATOMS: atom_id res chain seq x y z
N MET A 1 28.15 -2.31 32.32
CA MET A 1 27.25 -1.29 32.86
C MET A 1 25.84 -1.88 32.87
N ALA A 2 25.28 -2.16 34.05
CA ALA A 2 23.96 -2.79 34.18
C ALA A 2 22.86 -1.86 33.63
N PRO A 3 21.78 -2.38 33.01
CA PRO A 3 20.66 -1.54 32.60
C PRO A 3 20.08 -0.83 33.82
N HIS A 4 19.89 0.49 33.74
CA HIS A 4 19.15 1.24 34.76
C HIS A 4 17.78 0.60 34.94
N LYS A 5 17.40 0.29 36.19
CA LYS A 5 16.12 -0.33 36.58
C LYS A 5 14.88 0.46 36.10
N ASP A 6 15.08 1.72 35.68
CA ASP A 6 14.06 2.65 35.17
C ASP A 6 14.14 2.91 33.65
N HIS A 7 14.98 2.19 32.89
CA HIS A 7 15.15 2.41 31.46
C HIS A 7 14.38 1.40 30.61
N VAL A 8 13.42 1.90 29.83
CA VAL A 8 12.56 1.09 28.95
C VAL A 8 13.09 1.13 27.51
N ARG A 9 13.14 -0.05 26.89
CA ARG A 9 13.39 -0.22 25.46
C ARG A 9 12.17 -0.86 24.82
N ALA A 10 11.63 -0.24 23.77
CA ALA A 10 10.50 -0.77 23.03
C ALA A 10 10.85 -0.88 21.54
N GLY A 11 10.54 -2.02 20.93
CA GLY A 11 10.71 -2.23 19.49
C GLY A 11 9.44 -1.93 18.72
N VAL A 12 9.58 -1.30 17.55
CA VAL A 12 8.46 -1.08 16.62
C VAL A 12 8.64 -2.03 15.45
N VAL A 13 7.73 -3.00 15.34
CA VAL A 13 7.73 -4.07 14.33
C VAL A 13 6.45 -3.99 13.51
N GLY A 14 6.54 -4.31 12.22
CA GLY A 14 5.39 -4.38 11.32
C GLY A 14 5.81 -4.45 9.86
N TYR A 15 4.83 -4.64 8.97
CA TYR A 15 5.04 -4.70 7.53
C TYR A 15 5.75 -3.44 6.98
N PRO A 16 6.44 -3.52 5.83
CA PRO A 16 6.91 -2.34 5.11
C PRO A 16 5.81 -1.30 4.89
N ASN A 17 6.18 -0.02 4.80
CA ASN A 17 5.28 1.11 4.48
C ASN A 17 4.07 1.35 5.41
N THR A 18 3.96 0.64 6.53
CA THR A 18 2.88 0.83 7.55
C THR A 18 3.03 2.09 8.42
N GLY A 19 3.96 2.99 8.10
CA GLY A 19 4.14 4.24 8.85
C GLY A 19 4.95 4.12 10.15
N LYS A 20 5.63 3.00 10.40
CA LYS A 20 6.50 2.80 11.59
C LYS A 20 7.43 4.00 11.85
N SER A 21 8.22 4.39 10.86
CA SER A 21 9.16 5.51 11.00
C SER A 21 8.42 6.85 11.18
N SER A 22 7.25 7.02 10.55
CA SER A 22 6.42 8.21 10.76
C SER A 22 5.96 8.34 12.21
N VAL A 23 5.51 7.24 12.83
CA VAL A 23 5.15 7.20 14.26
C VAL A 23 6.36 7.52 15.14
N ILE A 24 7.52 6.91 14.86
CA ILE A 24 8.73 7.17 15.65
C ILE A 24 9.18 8.62 15.53
N ASN A 25 9.11 9.20 14.33
CA ASN A 25 9.45 10.60 14.09
C ASN A 25 8.50 11.54 14.83
N ALA A 26 7.19 11.25 14.81
CA ALA A 26 6.21 12.01 15.58
C ALA A 26 6.51 11.97 17.09
N LEU A 27 6.89 10.80 17.62
CA LEU A 27 7.28 10.64 19.02
C LEU A 27 8.58 11.36 19.40
N ARG A 28 9.48 11.61 18.45
CA ARG A 28 10.75 12.33 18.68
C ARG A 28 10.55 13.84 18.88
N GLY A 29 9.39 14.39 18.50
CA GLY A 29 9.08 15.81 18.68
C GLY A 29 9.85 16.76 17.76
N GLY A 30 10.52 16.25 16.73
CA GLY A 30 11.17 17.05 15.69
C GLY A 30 10.36 17.01 14.39
N GLY A 31 10.21 18.15 13.73
CA GLY A 31 9.51 18.30 12.44
C GLY A 31 9.97 17.30 11.35
N PRO A 32 9.30 17.30 10.18
CA PRO A 32 9.24 16.18 9.26
C PRO A 32 10.64 15.68 8.86
N ALA A 33 11.07 14.57 9.44
CA ALA A 33 12.21 13.83 8.92
C ALA A 33 11.82 13.27 7.54
N LYS A 34 12.79 13.23 6.61
CA LYS A 34 12.62 12.71 5.24
C LYS A 34 12.02 11.30 5.29
N THR A 35 10.70 11.22 5.19
CA THR A 35 9.98 9.98 4.92
C THR A 35 9.89 9.92 3.40
N SER A 36 10.53 8.92 2.79
CA SER A 36 10.23 8.60 1.40
C SER A 36 9.24 7.44 1.40
N SER A 37 8.25 7.52 0.51
CA SER A 37 7.29 6.45 0.22
C SER A 37 7.92 5.26 -0.53
N SER A 38 9.25 5.24 -0.65
CA SER A 38 10.00 4.15 -1.27
C SER A 38 10.26 3.04 -0.25
N SER A 39 9.78 1.83 -0.55
CA SER A 39 10.06 0.63 0.23
C SER A 39 11.58 0.45 0.43
N GLY A 40 12.04 0.39 1.68
CA GLY A 40 13.43 0.04 2.01
C GLY A 40 14.27 1.14 2.67
N PHE A 41 13.71 2.28 3.10
CA PHE A 41 14.52 3.38 3.65
C PHE A 41 15.25 3.03 4.96
N THR A 42 14.71 2.14 5.81
CA THR A 42 15.40 1.68 7.03
C THR A 42 16.46 0.61 6.70
N HIS A 43 17.70 1.03 6.47
CA HIS A 43 18.82 0.15 6.09
C HIS A 43 19.42 -0.68 7.25
N GLY A 44 18.84 -0.60 8.46
CA GLY A 44 19.28 -1.36 9.62
C GLY A 44 18.49 -1.04 10.89
N ARG A 45 18.67 -1.86 11.93
CA ARG A 45 18.09 -1.62 13.25
C ARG A 45 18.70 -0.35 13.86
N GLN A 46 17.87 0.62 14.22
CA GLN A 46 18.32 1.89 14.82
C GLN A 46 17.76 2.04 16.23
N ASN A 47 18.58 2.50 17.17
CA ASN A 47 18.13 2.84 18.52
C ASN A 47 17.91 4.36 18.60
N ILE A 48 16.66 4.78 18.73
CA ILE A 48 16.23 6.16 18.78
C ILE A 48 15.87 6.50 20.23
N ARG A 49 16.70 7.33 20.87
CA ARG A 49 16.46 7.78 22.24
C ARG A 49 15.38 8.86 22.26
N LEU A 50 14.24 8.59 22.86
CA LEU A 50 13.16 9.58 23.05
C LEU A 50 13.36 10.42 24.31
N SER A 51 13.90 9.83 25.37
CA SER A 51 14.18 10.52 26.63
C SER A 51 15.34 9.88 27.39
N LYS A 52 15.66 10.37 28.60
CA LYS A 52 16.66 9.73 29.45
C LYS A 52 16.28 8.29 29.82
N LYS A 53 14.98 8.00 29.93
CA LYS A 53 14.42 6.71 30.37
C LYS A 53 13.86 5.84 29.24
N VAL A 54 13.66 6.37 28.02
CA VAL A 54 12.98 5.64 26.93
C VAL A 54 13.83 5.62 25.65
N THR A 55 14.01 4.42 25.10
CA THR A 55 14.61 4.18 23.78
C THR A 55 13.65 3.37 22.91
N ILE A 56 13.41 3.83 21.69
CA ILE A 56 12.72 3.08 20.65
C ILE A 56 13.73 2.36 19.77
N ILE A 57 13.43 1.12 19.40
CA ILE A 57 14.20 0.34 18.44
C ILE A 57 13.39 0.35 17.13
N ASP A 58 13.87 1.11 16.15
CA ASP A 58 13.35 1.08 14.78
C ASP A 58 13.89 -0.16 14.07
N THR A 59 13.00 -0.89 13.42
CA THR A 59 13.33 -2.11 12.67
C THR A 59 12.87 -1.95 11.23
N PRO A 60 13.59 -2.54 10.25
CA PRO A 60 13.08 -2.66 8.89
C PRO A 60 11.69 -3.30 8.86
N GLY A 61 10.90 -2.99 7.84
CA GLY A 61 9.64 -3.68 7.62
C GLY A 61 9.87 -5.18 7.45
N VAL A 62 9.07 -6.00 8.12
CA VAL A 62 9.20 -7.47 8.09
C VAL A 62 8.01 -8.10 7.37
N ILE A 63 8.29 -9.08 6.52
CA ILE A 63 7.31 -9.97 5.93
C ILE A 63 7.64 -11.39 6.44
N PRO A 64 6.68 -12.15 6.99
CA PRO A 64 6.94 -13.51 7.44
C PRO A 64 7.51 -14.37 6.30
N TYR A 65 8.60 -15.11 6.55
CA TYR A 65 9.30 -15.88 5.51
C TYR A 65 8.39 -16.88 4.76
N ARG A 66 7.41 -17.45 5.46
CA ARG A 66 6.45 -18.40 4.88
C ARG A 66 5.34 -17.73 4.05
N GLU A 67 5.23 -16.40 4.12
CA GLU A 67 4.22 -15.65 3.38
C GLU A 67 4.77 -15.24 2.01
N LYS A 68 4.36 -16.00 0.98
CA LYS A 68 4.69 -15.73 -0.44
C LYS A 68 3.40 -15.45 -1.19
N ASN A 69 2.91 -14.22 -1.11
CA ASN A 69 1.69 -13.82 -1.79
C ASN A 69 1.82 -12.37 -2.28
N ASP A 70 2.33 -12.23 -3.51
CA ASP A 70 2.62 -10.92 -4.10
C ASP A 70 1.35 -10.08 -4.31
N ILE A 71 0.21 -10.73 -4.60
CA ILE A 71 -1.09 -10.05 -4.70
C ILE A 71 -1.47 -9.42 -3.36
N LYS A 72 -1.40 -10.20 -2.27
CA LYS A 72 -1.64 -9.68 -0.92
C LYS A 72 -0.70 -8.51 -0.63
N HIS A 73 0.60 -8.68 -0.88
CA HIS A 73 1.63 -7.68 -0.61
C HIS A 73 1.47 -6.40 -1.43
N ALA A 74 0.98 -6.50 -2.66
CA ALA A 74 0.60 -5.35 -3.48
C ALA A 74 -0.61 -4.62 -2.86
N ILE A 75 -1.66 -5.34 -2.48
CA ILE A 75 -2.87 -4.76 -1.89
C ILE A 75 -2.58 -4.10 -0.53
N ILE A 76 -1.72 -4.67 0.31
CA ILE A 76 -1.36 -4.06 1.60
C ILE A 76 -0.23 -3.02 1.51
N GLY A 77 0.25 -2.70 0.30
CA GLY A 77 1.25 -1.66 0.08
C GLY A 77 2.68 -1.99 0.48
N THR A 78 3.01 -3.28 0.64
CA THR A 78 4.35 -3.73 1.03
C THR A 78 5.25 -4.02 -0.16
N ARG A 79 4.67 -4.17 -1.36
CA ARG A 79 5.39 -4.38 -2.62
C ARG A 79 5.16 -3.20 -3.55
N ASN A 80 6.23 -2.71 -4.17
CA ASN A 80 6.15 -1.67 -5.20
C ASN A 80 5.39 -2.24 -6.42
N PRO A 81 4.33 -1.58 -6.91
CA PRO A 81 3.60 -2.01 -8.10
C PRO A 81 4.48 -2.25 -9.30
N GLU A 82 5.58 -1.49 -9.49
CA GLU A 82 6.56 -1.65 -10.59
C GLU A 82 7.33 -2.97 -10.56
N GLN A 83 7.37 -3.65 -9.41
CA GLN A 83 8.10 -4.92 -9.24
C GLN A 83 7.20 -6.15 -9.40
N LEU A 84 5.91 -5.95 -9.71
CA LEU A 84 4.98 -7.06 -9.96
C LEU A 84 5.09 -7.52 -11.40
N GLU A 85 5.12 -8.84 -11.60
CA GLU A 85 5.08 -9.46 -12.93
C GLU A 85 3.70 -9.33 -13.57
N ALA A 86 2.63 -9.57 -12.80
CA ALA A 86 1.24 -9.48 -13.23
C ALA A 86 0.43 -8.55 -12.29
N PRO A 87 0.63 -7.22 -12.37
CA PRO A 87 -0.09 -6.25 -11.53
C PRO A 87 -1.62 -6.30 -11.71
N GLU A 88 -2.11 -6.71 -12.87
CA GLU A 88 -3.54 -6.85 -13.17
C GLU A 88 -4.24 -7.78 -12.19
N ASN A 89 -3.62 -8.91 -11.85
CA ASN A 89 -4.17 -9.88 -10.89
C ASN A 89 -4.42 -9.25 -9.52
N ALA A 90 -3.55 -8.33 -9.10
CA ALA A 90 -3.72 -7.63 -7.83
C ALA A 90 -4.85 -6.58 -7.89
N VAL A 91 -5.02 -5.90 -9.04
CA VAL A 91 -6.15 -4.99 -9.25
C VAL A 91 -7.47 -5.74 -9.32
N MET A 92 -7.53 -6.85 -10.05
CA MET A 92 -8.74 -7.69 -10.11
C MET A 92 -9.12 -8.21 -8.73
N ALA A 93 -8.16 -8.71 -7.95
CA ALA A 93 -8.41 -9.11 -6.56
C ALA A 93 -8.86 -7.94 -5.66
N LEU A 94 -8.38 -6.72 -5.94
CA LEU A 94 -8.83 -5.51 -5.25
C LEU A 94 -10.28 -5.16 -5.61
N MET A 95 -10.66 -5.24 -6.90
CA MET A 95 -12.04 -5.04 -7.37
C MET A 95 -12.99 -6.09 -6.78
N SER A 96 -12.60 -7.36 -6.75
CA SER A 96 -13.42 -8.41 -6.13
C SER A 96 -13.62 -8.19 -4.64
N ARG A 97 -12.62 -7.63 -3.95
CA ARG A 97 -12.69 -7.34 -2.51
C ARG A 97 -13.51 -6.09 -2.20
N PHE A 98 -13.50 -5.11 -3.09
CA PHE A 98 -14.22 -3.85 -2.96
C PHE A 98 -15.00 -3.53 -4.25
N PRO A 99 -16.10 -4.24 -4.55
CA PRO A 99 -16.84 -4.07 -5.79
C PRO A 99 -17.30 -2.63 -6.02
N ALA A 100 -17.25 -2.13 -7.25
CA ALA A 100 -17.62 -0.76 -7.63
C ALA A 100 -16.71 0.37 -7.12
N LEU A 101 -15.77 0.11 -6.20
CA LEU A 101 -14.89 1.14 -5.63
C LEU A 101 -13.96 1.74 -6.70
N ILE A 102 -13.29 0.88 -7.46
CA ILE A 102 -12.32 1.31 -8.46
C ILE A 102 -13.05 1.98 -9.62
N GLU A 103 -14.18 1.39 -10.02
CA GLU A 103 -15.04 1.88 -11.08
C GLU A 103 -15.52 3.29 -10.78
N SER A 104 -16.06 3.50 -9.57
CA SER A 104 -16.49 4.81 -9.10
C SER A 104 -15.33 5.81 -9.05
N HIS A 105 -14.13 5.39 -8.61
CA HIS A 105 -12.97 6.29 -8.54
C HIS A 105 -12.51 6.76 -9.92
N TYR A 106 -12.49 5.86 -10.90
CA TYR A 106 -12.06 6.16 -12.27
C TYR A 106 -13.19 6.63 -13.19
N GLY A 107 -14.41 6.76 -12.65
CA GLY A 107 -15.57 7.32 -13.34
C GLY A 107 -16.14 6.43 -14.45
N ILE A 108 -15.96 5.11 -14.34
CA ILE A 108 -16.61 4.14 -15.22
C ILE A 108 -17.84 3.53 -14.52
N PRO A 109 -18.89 3.13 -15.27
CA PRO A 109 -20.04 2.47 -14.68
C PRO A 109 -19.64 1.20 -13.95
N ALA A 110 -20.19 1.00 -12.75
CA ALA A 110 -20.02 -0.25 -12.03
C ALA A 110 -20.73 -1.40 -12.78
N PRO A 111 -20.23 -2.64 -12.68
CA PRO A 111 -20.92 -3.82 -13.21
C PRO A 111 -22.32 -3.96 -12.60
N LEU A 112 -23.30 -4.35 -13.41
CA LEU A 112 -24.66 -4.61 -12.94
C LEU A 112 -24.72 -5.82 -12.01
N ASP A 113 -23.94 -6.86 -12.35
CA ASP A 113 -23.75 -8.04 -11.52
C ASP A 113 -22.38 -7.95 -10.84
N LEU A 114 -22.38 -7.52 -9.58
CA LEU A 114 -21.16 -7.38 -8.78
C LEU A 114 -20.54 -8.73 -8.40
N ALA A 115 -21.32 -9.83 -8.41
CA ALA A 115 -20.83 -11.16 -8.04
C ALA A 115 -20.08 -11.84 -9.20
N HIS A 116 -20.46 -11.51 -10.44
CA HIS A 116 -19.86 -12.05 -11.66
C HIS A 116 -19.27 -10.95 -12.56
N ALA A 117 -18.75 -9.89 -11.93
CA ALA A 117 -18.14 -8.76 -12.62
C ALA A 117 -16.93 -9.18 -13.47
N ASP A 118 -16.92 -8.70 -14.72
CA ASP A 118 -15.78 -8.85 -15.62
C ASP A 118 -14.72 -7.77 -15.31
N HIS A 119 -13.82 -8.11 -14.38
CA HIS A 119 -12.76 -7.20 -13.94
C HIS A 119 -11.70 -6.93 -15.01
N GLU A 120 -11.53 -7.84 -15.98
CA GLU A 120 -10.58 -7.66 -17.07
C GLU A 120 -11.08 -6.57 -18.03
N ASN A 121 -12.32 -6.69 -18.50
CA ASN A 121 -12.96 -5.67 -19.32
C ASN A 121 -13.09 -4.32 -18.58
N THR A 122 -13.34 -4.36 -17.26
CA THR A 122 -13.34 -3.16 -16.43
C THR A 122 -11.96 -2.46 -16.46
N LEU A 123 -10.87 -3.21 -16.30
CA LEU A 123 -9.52 -2.66 -16.35
C LEU A 123 -9.17 -2.11 -17.75
N GLU A 124 -9.58 -2.79 -18.82
CA GLU A 124 -9.42 -2.31 -20.19
C GLU A 124 -10.17 -0.98 -20.42
N ALA A 125 -11.41 -0.89 -19.95
CA ALA A 125 -12.21 0.33 -20.04
C ALA A 125 -11.56 1.52 -19.30
N ILE A 126 -10.99 1.27 -18.10
CA ILE A 126 -10.23 2.30 -17.37
C ILE A 126 -8.99 2.71 -18.18
N ALA A 127 -8.23 1.75 -18.70
CA ALA A 127 -7.02 2.01 -19.48
C ALA A 127 -7.32 2.89 -20.70
N LEU A 128 -8.36 2.56 -21.46
CA LEU A 128 -8.80 3.35 -22.62
C LEU A 128 -9.24 4.76 -22.22
N ARG A 129 -10.05 4.89 -21.16
CA ARG A 129 -10.51 6.19 -20.65
C ARG A 129 -9.35 7.10 -20.24
N TYR A 130 -8.29 6.52 -19.67
CA TYR A 130 -7.08 7.23 -19.24
C TYR A 130 -6.02 7.36 -20.34
N GLY A 131 -6.31 6.96 -21.57
CA GLY A 131 -5.39 7.04 -22.70
C GLY A 131 -4.17 6.12 -22.58
N ARG A 132 -4.27 5.05 -21.78
CA ARG A 132 -3.25 4.02 -21.64
C ARG A 132 -3.45 3.00 -22.74
N ILE A 133 -2.77 3.25 -23.86
CA ILE A 133 -2.88 2.48 -25.09
C ILE A 133 -1.48 2.07 -25.52
N ARG A 134 -1.28 0.79 -25.81
CA ARG A 134 -0.03 0.24 -26.34
C ARG A 134 -0.06 0.18 -27.87
N LYS A 135 1.07 -0.18 -28.47
CA LYS A 135 1.20 -0.30 -29.92
C LYS A 135 0.10 -1.21 -30.49
N GLY A 136 -0.55 -0.74 -31.56
CA GLY A 136 -1.68 -1.43 -32.19
C GLY A 136 -3.06 -0.98 -31.70
N GLY A 137 -3.15 0.06 -30.87
CA GLY A 137 -4.42 0.61 -30.42
C GLY A 137 -5.08 -0.21 -29.30
N LEU A 138 -4.36 -1.18 -28.73
CA LEU A 138 -4.87 -2.04 -27.66
C LEU A 138 -4.71 -1.36 -26.30
N PRO A 139 -5.62 -1.62 -25.33
CA PRO A 139 -5.45 -1.16 -23.96
C PRO A 139 -4.12 -1.60 -23.35
N ASP A 140 -3.47 -0.70 -22.61
CA ASP A 140 -2.29 -0.99 -21.80
C ASP A 140 -2.71 -1.25 -20.35
N THR A 141 -3.19 -2.46 -20.11
CA THR A 141 -3.69 -2.94 -18.81
C THR A 141 -2.58 -3.05 -17.77
N VAL A 142 -1.37 -3.43 -18.19
CA VAL A 142 -0.20 -3.56 -17.28
C VAL A 142 0.13 -2.21 -16.67
N THR A 143 0.34 -1.17 -17.50
CA THR A 143 0.66 0.17 -17.01
C THR A 143 -0.51 0.74 -16.20
N MET A 144 -1.75 0.55 -16.66
CA MET A 144 -2.92 1.03 -15.91
C MET A 144 -3.02 0.35 -14.55
N ALA A 145 -2.77 -0.96 -14.45
CA ALA A 145 -2.83 -1.67 -13.19
C ALA A 145 -1.79 -1.17 -12.18
N ARG A 146 -0.57 -0.85 -12.62
CA ARG A 146 0.46 -0.24 -11.76
C ARG A 146 0.02 1.12 -11.22
N ILE A 147 -0.63 1.94 -12.06
CA ILE A 147 -1.19 3.24 -11.66
C ILE A 147 -2.29 3.03 -10.60
N ILE A 148 -3.22 2.12 -10.83
CA ILE A 148 -4.31 1.82 -9.88
C ILE A 148 -3.76 1.39 -8.52
N LEU A 149 -2.79 0.46 -8.52
CA LEU A 149 -2.16 0.00 -7.29
C LEU A 149 -1.38 1.14 -6.59
N ALA A 150 -0.72 2.02 -7.33
CA ALA A 150 -0.03 3.17 -6.75
C ALA A 150 -1.03 4.16 -6.12
N ASP A 151 -2.14 4.45 -6.79
CA ASP A 151 -3.20 5.32 -6.27
C ASP A 151 -3.87 4.71 -5.03
N TRP A 152 -4.09 3.39 -5.03
CA TRP A 152 -4.55 2.63 -3.86
C TRP A 152 -3.59 2.74 -2.68
N GLN A 153 -2.30 2.43 -2.89
CA GLN A 153 -1.28 2.45 -1.83
C GLN A 153 -1.02 3.85 -1.27
N GLN A 154 -1.25 4.89 -2.07
CA GLN A 154 -1.15 6.30 -1.66
C GLN A 154 -2.42 6.83 -0.99
N GLY A 155 -3.49 6.03 -0.94
CA GLY A 155 -4.77 6.41 -0.35
C GLY A 155 -5.57 7.42 -1.18
N LYS A 156 -5.28 7.55 -2.49
CA LYS A 156 -6.09 8.37 -3.40
C LYS A 156 -7.45 7.72 -3.69
N ILE A 157 -7.47 6.39 -3.76
CA ILE A 157 -8.71 5.60 -3.78
C ILE A 157 -9.22 5.52 -2.33
N SER A 158 -10.24 6.33 -2.02
CA SER A 158 -10.76 6.49 -0.66
C SER A 158 -11.78 5.41 -0.31
N LEU A 159 -11.57 4.72 0.82
CA LEU A 159 -12.57 3.81 1.41
C LEU A 159 -13.63 4.53 2.24
N LYS A 160 -13.53 5.85 2.44
CA LYS A 160 -14.44 6.58 3.34
C LYS A 160 -15.88 6.50 2.85
N ASP A 161 -16.09 6.75 1.56
CA ASP A 161 -17.42 6.79 0.95
C ASP A 161 -17.95 5.37 0.65
N TYR A 162 -17.04 4.40 0.59
CA TYR A 162 -17.37 2.99 0.32
C TYR A 162 -18.14 2.31 1.47
N ARG A 163 -17.91 2.72 2.73
CA ARG A 163 -18.51 2.07 3.90
C ARG A 163 -19.89 2.61 4.27
N PHE A 164 -20.28 3.78 3.77
CA PHE A 164 -21.59 4.38 4.07
C PHE A 164 -22.69 3.99 3.08
N SER A 165 -22.36 3.28 1.99
CA SER A 165 -23.33 2.75 1.03
C SER A 165 -23.72 1.29 1.29
N ALA A 166 -23.10 0.63 2.28
CA ALA A 166 -23.30 -0.79 2.62
C ALA A 166 -23.99 -1.02 3.99
N LEU A 167 -24.57 0.02 4.59
CA LEU A 167 -25.43 -0.01 5.77
C LEU A 167 -26.73 0.73 5.46
#